data_AF-A4X8A7-F1
#
_entry.id   AF-A4X8A7-F1
#
_cell.length_a   1.000
_cell.length_b   1.000
_cell.length_c   1.000
_cell.angle_alpha   90.00
_cell.angle_beta   90.00
_cell.angle_gamma   90.00
#
_symmetry.space_group_name_H-M   'P 1'
#
loop_
_entity.id
_entity.type
_entity.pdbx_description
1 polymer ?
#
loop_
_entity_poly.entity_id
_entity_poly.type
_entity_poly.pdbx_seq_one_letter_code
_entity_poly.pdbx_strand_id
1 'polypeptide(L)'
;MGSSYQTILATGDLAHVRAAVAVSQQEVVIIPVAEGRWAVVPMQKAGIYAETENLAELLSLAQGSVAASFDVFDSDVMVVKLFRDGRSYHEYLSDQAYLVELWDDDDNEILVDLLGRPYPPGLSAPSGAYGADPAMFAALGVEPIDEAQLDVALSRPELRAEEQHHAILHALNLDCGPLTTSFEKATASGLGV
;
A
#
# COMPACT_ATOMS: atom_id res chain seq x y z
N MET A 1 -19.82 6.48 3.94
CA MET A 1 -18.83 6.58 5.03
C MET A 1 -17.56 6.02 4.43
N GLY A 2 -16.56 6.86 4.23
CA GLY A 2 -15.29 6.42 3.66
C GLY A 2 -14.50 5.58 4.66
N SER A 3 -13.55 4.80 4.15
CA SER A 3 -12.64 3.99 4.97
C SER A 3 -11.22 4.44 4.75
N SER A 4 -10.49 4.58 5.86
CA SER A 4 -9.03 4.76 5.85
C SER A 4 -8.38 3.62 6.59
N TYR A 5 -7.31 3.08 6.00
CA TYR A 5 -6.49 2.06 6.64
C TYR A 5 -5.12 2.01 5.98
N GLN A 6 -4.17 1.46 6.73
CA GLN A 6 -2.81 1.23 6.26
C GLN A 6 -2.42 -0.20 6.60
N THR A 7 -1.85 -0.91 5.62
CA THR A 7 -1.42 -2.30 5.78
C THR A 7 -0.16 -2.56 4.98
N ILE A 8 0.45 -3.72 5.21
CA ILE A 8 1.61 -4.16 4.44
C ILE A 8 1.35 -5.58 3.94
N LEU A 9 1.67 -5.85 2.69
CA LEU A 9 1.83 -7.20 2.15
C LEU A 9 3.31 -7.54 2.09
N ALA A 10 3.72 -8.66 2.67
CA ALA A 10 5.09 -9.15 2.61
C ALA A 10 5.16 -10.54 1.98
N THR A 11 6.17 -10.78 1.16
CA THR A 11 6.47 -12.10 0.58
C THR A 11 7.66 -12.77 1.29
N GLY A 12 7.67 -14.10 1.31
CA GLY A 12 8.76 -14.92 1.83
C GLY A 12 8.40 -15.74 3.07
N ASP A 13 9.42 -16.26 3.74
CA ASP A 13 9.25 -17.13 4.91
C ASP A 13 8.78 -16.35 6.15
N LEU A 14 7.85 -16.94 6.91
CA LEU A 14 7.33 -16.35 8.15
C LEU A 14 8.43 -15.98 9.16
N ALA A 15 9.52 -16.76 9.20
CA ALA A 15 10.65 -16.48 10.09
C ALA A 15 11.32 -15.14 9.78
N HIS A 16 11.47 -14.80 8.49
CA HIS A 16 12.03 -13.52 8.07
C HIS A 16 11.06 -12.37 8.35
N VAL A 17 9.75 -12.57 8.11
CA VAL A 17 8.71 -11.58 8.43
C VAL A 17 8.72 -11.25 9.93
N ARG A 18 8.74 -12.27 10.80
CA ARG A 18 8.82 -12.07 12.26
C ARG A 18 10.11 -11.39 12.69
N ALA A 19 11.24 -11.70 12.05
CA ALA A 19 12.50 -11.04 12.35
C ALA A 19 12.47 -9.54 12.01
N ALA A 20 11.93 -9.17 10.85
CA ALA A 20 11.76 -7.77 10.45
C ALA A 20 10.82 -7.00 11.39
N VAL A 21 9.69 -7.60 11.79
CA VAL A 21 8.76 -7.04 12.79
C VAL A 21 9.44 -6.84 14.14
N ALA A 22 10.25 -7.81 14.59
CA ALA A 22 10.98 -7.67 15.86
C ALA A 22 11.98 -6.51 15.82
N VAL A 23 12.63 -6.28 14.67
CA VAL A 23 13.55 -5.14 14.47
C VAL A 23 12.80 -3.81 14.46
N SER A 24 11.61 -3.75 13.87
CA SER A 24 10.82 -2.51 13.79
C SER A 24 10.26 -2.06 15.13
N GLN A 25 10.16 -2.97 16.11
CA GLN A 25 9.52 -2.73 17.42
C GLN A 25 8.07 -2.24 17.30
N GLN A 26 7.43 -2.46 16.16
CA GLN A 26 6.02 -2.14 15.97
C GLN A 26 5.16 -3.29 16.49
N GLU A 27 4.02 -2.94 17.09
CA GLU A 27 2.99 -3.91 17.43
C GLU A 27 2.19 -4.19 16.16
N VAL A 28 2.12 -5.46 15.76
CA VAL A 28 1.48 -5.87 14.49
C VAL A 28 0.76 -7.19 14.67
N VAL A 29 -0.23 -7.44 13.81
CA VAL A 29 -0.78 -8.79 13.58
C VAL A 29 -0.30 -9.29 12.22
N ILE A 30 0.32 -10.47 12.18
CA ILE A 30 0.75 -11.12 10.94
C ILE A 30 -0.31 -12.16 10.58
N ILE A 31 -0.93 -12.08 9.40
CA ILE A 31 -1.97 -12.99 8.95
C ILE A 31 -1.59 -13.58 7.59
N PRO A 32 -1.61 -14.91 7.40
CA PRO A 32 -1.41 -15.49 6.07
C PRO A 32 -2.54 -15.07 5.13
N VAL A 33 -2.19 -14.56 3.94
CA VAL A 33 -3.17 -14.23 2.88
C VAL A 33 -3.05 -15.14 1.67
N ALA A 34 -1.89 -15.78 1.50
CA ALA A 34 -1.66 -16.90 0.60
C ALA A 34 -0.33 -17.60 0.96
N GLU A 35 0.05 -18.65 0.22
CA GLU A 35 1.32 -19.35 0.45
C GLU A 35 2.51 -18.39 0.31
N GLY A 36 3.27 -18.22 1.40
CA GLY A 36 4.41 -17.31 1.45
C GLY A 36 4.06 -15.82 1.34
N ARG A 37 2.78 -15.45 1.52
CA ARG A 37 2.29 -14.06 1.52
C ARG A 37 1.60 -13.75 2.83
N TRP A 38 1.97 -12.62 3.42
CA TRP A 38 1.57 -12.23 4.77
C TRP A 38 1.03 -10.81 4.74
N ALA A 39 -0.20 -10.63 5.22
CA ALA A 39 -0.65 -9.33 5.67
C ALA A 39 0.04 -9.03 7.01
N VAL A 40 0.70 -7.88 7.09
CA VAL A 40 1.26 -7.35 8.33
C VAL A 40 0.47 -6.09 8.65
N VAL A 41 -0.41 -6.21 9.65
CA VAL A 41 -1.35 -5.17 10.05
C VAL A 41 -0.80 -4.46 11.28
N PRO A 42 -0.17 -3.28 11.14
CA PRO A 42 0.40 -2.56 12.28
C PRO A 42 -0.68 -1.87 13.12
N MET A 43 -0.43 -1.74 14.42
CA MET A 43 -1.23 -0.90 15.30
C MET A 43 -1.07 0.57 14.88
N GLN A 44 -2.20 1.25 14.67
CA GLN A 44 -2.24 2.67 14.37
C GLN A 44 -1.82 3.48 15.61
N LYS A 45 -0.98 4.51 15.42
CA LYS A 45 -0.54 5.47 16.44
C LYS A 45 -1.06 6.87 16.10
N ALA A 46 -1.42 7.65 17.10
CA ALA A 46 -1.85 9.05 16.95
C ALA A 46 -3.01 9.29 15.95
N GLY A 47 -4.03 8.42 15.97
CA GLY A 47 -5.17 8.48 15.05
C GLY A 47 -5.19 7.26 14.14
N ILE A 48 -5.34 7.48 12.84
CA ILE A 48 -5.46 6.42 11.82
C ILE A 48 -4.13 5.97 11.20
N TYR A 49 -3.00 6.57 11.62
CA TYR A 49 -1.71 6.39 10.94
C TYR A 49 -0.83 5.31 11.56
N ALA A 50 -0.18 4.49 10.74
CA ALA A 50 0.85 3.54 11.09
C ALA A 50 2.10 3.79 10.22
N GLU A 51 3.29 3.54 10.78
CA GLU A 51 4.56 3.68 10.05
C GLU A 51 4.80 2.48 9.12
N THR A 52 4.04 2.40 8.02
CA THR A 52 4.07 1.26 7.10
C THR A 52 5.33 1.19 6.25
N GLU A 53 5.86 2.32 5.78
CA GLU A 53 7.03 2.36 4.89
C GLU A 53 8.30 1.79 5.56
N ASN A 54 8.65 2.27 6.75
CA ASN A 54 9.80 1.78 7.51
C ASN A 54 9.74 0.25 7.74
N LEU A 55 8.54 -0.27 8.02
CA LEU A 55 8.34 -1.70 8.22
C LEU A 55 8.39 -2.48 6.89
N ALA A 56 7.84 -1.94 5.80
CA ALA A 56 7.92 -2.55 4.47
C ALA A 56 9.38 -2.61 3.96
N GLU A 57 10.19 -1.58 4.22
CA GLU A 57 11.63 -1.61 3.97
C GLU A 57 12.29 -2.79 4.68
N LEU A 58 12.09 -2.92 6.00
CA LEU A 58 12.65 -4.02 6.79
C LEU A 58 12.19 -5.40 6.31
N LEU A 59 10.91 -5.54 5.96
CA LEU A 59 10.32 -6.78 5.44
C LEU A 59 10.92 -7.19 4.08
N SER A 60 11.36 -6.22 3.28
CA SER A 60 11.95 -6.47 1.97
C SER A 60 13.46 -6.76 1.99
N LEU A 61 14.13 -6.73 3.15
CA LEU A 61 15.57 -6.96 3.26
C LEU A 61 15.99 -8.42 3.05
N ALA A 62 15.09 -9.37 3.29
CA ALA A 62 15.39 -10.79 3.08
C ALA A 62 15.54 -11.08 1.58
N GLN A 63 16.49 -11.95 1.22
CA GLN A 63 16.79 -12.23 -0.18
C GLN A 63 15.55 -12.79 -0.90
N GLY A 64 15.16 -12.13 -2.00
CA GLY A 64 14.01 -12.52 -2.81
C GLY A 64 12.66 -12.10 -2.24
N SER A 65 12.62 -11.49 -1.05
CA SER A 65 11.41 -10.91 -0.49
C SER A 65 11.07 -9.58 -1.16
N VAL A 66 9.76 -9.33 -1.29
CA VAL A 66 9.17 -8.08 -1.73
C VAL A 66 8.14 -7.68 -0.69
N ALA A 67 8.01 -6.39 -0.42
CA ALA A 67 6.94 -5.85 0.41
C ALA A 67 6.19 -4.75 -0.33
N ALA A 68 4.94 -4.53 0.04
CA ALA A 68 4.13 -3.42 -0.43
C ALA A 68 3.46 -2.74 0.76
N SER A 69 3.62 -1.44 0.93
CA SER A 69 2.76 -0.66 1.83
C SER A 69 1.54 -0.16 1.06
N PHE A 70 0.38 -0.23 1.69
CA PHE A 70 -0.87 0.30 1.14
C PHE A 70 -1.41 1.34 2.10
N ASP A 71 -1.68 2.53 1.59
CA ASP A 71 -2.32 3.60 2.34
C ASP A 71 -3.60 4.01 1.60
N VAL A 72 -4.74 3.73 2.20
CA VAL A 72 -6.07 4.07 1.67
C VAL A 72 -6.64 5.22 2.49
N PHE A 73 -7.04 6.31 1.83
CA PHE A 73 -7.46 7.55 2.47
C PHE A 73 -8.91 7.90 2.14
N ASP A 74 -9.78 7.83 3.15
CA ASP A 74 -11.20 8.21 3.16
C ASP A 74 -12.01 7.78 1.91
N SER A 75 -11.64 6.64 1.34
CA SER A 75 -12.19 6.12 0.09
C SER A 75 -11.91 6.91 -1.18
N ASP A 76 -11.10 7.96 -1.12
CA ASP A 76 -10.84 8.85 -2.26
C ASP A 76 -9.58 8.46 -3.03
N VAL A 77 -8.51 8.11 -2.32
CA VAL A 77 -7.20 7.87 -2.95
C VAL A 77 -6.42 6.78 -2.22
N MET A 78 -5.62 6.05 -3.00
CA MET A 78 -4.73 5.02 -2.52
C MET A 78 -3.31 5.29 -3.00
N VAL A 79 -2.36 5.15 -2.07
CA VAL A 79 -0.93 5.11 -2.34
C VAL A 79 -0.45 3.68 -2.11
N VAL A 80 0.37 3.18 -3.04
CA VAL A 80 1.09 1.92 -2.87
C VAL A 80 2.57 2.15 -3.15
N LYS A 81 3.44 1.68 -2.25
CA LYS A 81 4.89 1.69 -2.46
C LYS A 81 5.41 0.25 -2.41
N LEU A 82 6.20 -0.12 -3.40
CA LEU A 82 6.78 -1.46 -3.52
C LEU A 82 8.26 -1.43 -3.15
N PHE A 83 8.65 -2.37 -2.29
CA PHE A 83 9.97 -2.44 -1.68
C PHE A 83 10.67 -3.74 -2.04
N ARG A 84 11.97 -3.64 -2.33
CA ARG A 84 12.89 -4.76 -2.56
C ARG A 84 14.27 -4.36 -2.05
N ASP A 85 14.97 -5.28 -1.41
CA ASP A 85 16.32 -5.06 -0.89
C ASP A 85 16.41 -3.83 0.05
N GLY A 86 15.33 -3.57 0.81
CA GLY A 86 15.24 -2.44 1.74
C GLY A 86 15.02 -1.08 1.09
N ARG A 87 14.57 -1.02 -0.17
CA ARG A 87 14.34 0.24 -0.90
C ARG A 87 13.06 0.21 -1.70
N SER A 88 12.38 1.35 -1.77
CA SER A 88 11.29 1.54 -2.73
C SER A 88 11.84 1.46 -4.16
N TYR A 89 11.20 0.68 -5.02
CA TYR A 89 11.54 0.57 -6.44
C TYR A 89 10.38 0.93 -7.37
N HIS A 90 9.17 1.05 -6.84
CA HIS A 90 7.98 1.45 -7.60
C HIS A 90 6.97 2.12 -6.67
N GLU A 91 6.27 3.11 -7.22
CA GLU A 91 5.25 3.88 -6.51
C GLU A 91 4.00 3.96 -7.38
N TYR A 92 2.85 3.86 -6.74
CA TYR A 92 1.55 3.92 -7.36
C TYR A 92 0.66 4.90 -6.60
N LEU A 93 -0.08 5.71 -7.34
CA LEU A 93 -1.08 6.64 -6.84
C LEU A 93 -2.34 6.48 -7.69
N SER A 94 -3.48 6.17 -7.07
CA SER A 94 -4.72 5.86 -7.79
C SER A 94 -5.28 7.04 -8.59
N ASP A 95 -5.08 8.26 -8.10
CA ASP A 95 -5.43 9.47 -8.83
C ASP A 95 -4.46 10.61 -8.51
N GLN A 96 -3.80 11.11 -9.55
CA GLN A 96 -2.87 12.24 -9.45
C GLN A 96 -3.57 13.59 -9.22
N ALA A 97 -4.89 13.66 -9.43
CA ALA A 97 -5.66 14.86 -9.13
C ALA A 97 -5.88 15.09 -7.63
N TYR A 98 -5.54 14.11 -6.78
CA TYR A 98 -5.60 14.26 -5.33
C TYR A 98 -4.36 15.02 -4.83
N LEU A 99 -4.53 16.32 -4.61
CA LEU A 99 -3.46 17.25 -4.28
C LEU A 99 -3.63 17.85 -2.89
N VAL A 100 -2.50 18.11 -2.26
CA VAL A 100 -2.38 18.86 -1.00
C VAL A 100 -1.80 20.23 -1.33
N GLU A 101 -2.44 21.26 -0.80
CA GLU A 101 -1.97 22.64 -0.88
C GLU A 101 -0.87 22.89 0.15
N LEU A 102 0.29 23.31 -0.34
CA LEU A 102 1.37 23.88 0.46
C LEU A 102 1.56 25.35 0.08
N TRP A 103 2.21 26.09 0.97
CA TRP A 103 2.55 27.50 0.77
C TRP A 103 4.06 27.64 0.96
N ASP A 104 4.74 28.31 0.02
CA ASP A 104 6.14 28.69 0.22
C ASP A 104 6.27 29.97 1.08
N ASP A 105 7.51 30.38 1.36
CA ASP A 105 7.81 31.57 2.16
C ASP A 105 7.33 32.89 1.51
N ASP A 106 6.99 32.86 0.22
CA ASP A 106 6.53 34.00 -0.58
C ASP A 106 5.00 33.96 -0.81
N ASP A 107 4.26 33.16 -0.04
CA ASP A 107 2.81 32.94 -0.16
C ASP A 107 2.36 32.41 -1.55
N ASN A 108 3.25 31.75 -2.30
CA ASN A 108 2.84 31.05 -3.51
C ASN A 108 2.26 29.68 -3.14
N GLU A 109 1.09 29.39 -3.72
CA GLU A 109 0.48 28.07 -3.64
C GLU A 109 1.32 27.05 -4.40
N ILE A 110 1.70 25.96 -3.73
CA ILE A 110 2.36 24.80 -4.33
C ILE A 110 1.44 23.61 -4.11
N LEU A 111 0.95 23.04 -5.20
CA LEU A 111 0.18 21.80 -5.14
C LEU A 111 1.15 20.62 -5.12
N VAL A 112 0.95 19.65 -4.24
CA VAL A 112 1.79 18.46 -4.13
C VAL A 112 0.88 17.23 -4.07
N ASP A 113 1.19 16.18 -4.84
CA ASP A 113 0.45 14.93 -4.69
C ASP A 113 0.89 14.12 -3.47
N LEU A 114 0.18 13.02 -3.20
CA LEU A 114 0.51 12.13 -2.07
C LEU A 114 1.81 11.35 -2.23
N LEU A 115 2.51 11.47 -3.37
CA LEU A 115 3.88 10.98 -3.55
C LEU A 115 4.92 12.08 -3.32
N GLY A 116 4.51 13.29 -2.94
CA GLY A 116 5.41 14.41 -2.67
C GLY A 116 5.86 15.15 -3.93
N ARG A 117 5.24 14.92 -5.09
CA ARG A 117 5.64 15.55 -6.35
C ARG A 117 4.98 16.91 -6.49
N PRO A 118 5.74 18.00 -6.68
CA PRO A 118 5.16 19.34 -6.80
C PRO A 118 4.61 19.61 -8.20
N TYR A 119 3.49 20.31 -8.25
CA TYR A 119 2.84 20.83 -9.45
C TYR A 119 2.89 22.36 -9.42
N PRO A 120 3.64 22.99 -10.34
CA PRO A 120 3.77 24.43 -10.38
C PRO A 120 2.44 25.15 -10.65
N PRO A 121 2.29 26.41 -10.18
CA PRO A 121 1.14 27.24 -10.51
C PRO A 121 0.89 27.35 -12.01
N GLY A 122 -0.39 27.29 -12.41
CA GLY A 122 -0.83 27.53 -13.78
C GLY A 122 -0.71 26.32 -14.73
N LEU A 123 -0.23 25.18 -14.26
CA LEU A 123 -0.33 23.90 -14.97
C LEU A 123 -1.53 23.11 -14.45
N SER A 124 -2.28 22.48 -15.36
CA SER A 124 -3.31 21.52 -14.96
C SER A 124 -2.66 20.29 -14.36
N ALA A 125 -3.12 19.88 -13.18
CA ALA A 125 -2.71 18.61 -12.58
C ALA A 125 -3.03 17.44 -13.52
N PRO A 126 -2.13 16.45 -13.64
CA PRO A 126 -2.46 15.22 -14.35
C PRO A 126 -3.62 14.51 -13.63
N SER A 127 -4.49 13.87 -14.41
CA SER A 127 -5.60 13.08 -13.89
C SER A 127 -5.32 11.59 -14.06
N GLY A 128 -5.89 10.78 -13.18
CA GLY A 128 -5.80 9.32 -13.26
C GLY A 128 -4.54 8.76 -12.63
N ALA A 129 -4.42 7.43 -12.69
CA ALA A 129 -3.41 6.70 -11.93
C ALA A 129 -1.98 7.00 -12.40
N TYR A 130 -1.07 7.10 -11.44
CA TYR A 130 0.37 7.06 -11.67
C TYR A 130 0.92 5.68 -11.32
N GLY A 131 1.91 5.21 -12.09
CA GLY A 131 2.57 3.94 -11.80
C GLY A 131 1.69 2.70 -11.99
N ALA A 132 0.63 2.80 -12.80
CA ALA A 132 -0.25 1.70 -13.16
C ALA A 132 0.45 0.70 -14.10
N ASP A 133 1.45 -0.02 -13.58
CA ASP A 133 2.20 -1.05 -14.30
C ASP A 133 2.00 -2.43 -13.64
N PRO A 134 1.21 -3.34 -14.24
CA PRO A 134 0.95 -4.68 -13.70
C PRO A 134 2.22 -5.49 -13.42
N ALA A 135 3.27 -5.31 -14.24
CA ALA A 135 4.50 -6.09 -14.10
C ALA A 135 5.24 -5.78 -12.80
N MET A 136 5.08 -4.57 -12.27
CA MET A 136 5.69 -4.17 -10.99
C MET A 136 5.05 -4.89 -9.80
N PHE A 137 3.76 -5.25 -9.90
CA PHE A 137 3.01 -5.90 -8.82
C PHE A 137 3.09 -7.43 -8.87
N ALA A 138 3.50 -8.02 -10.00
CA ALA A 138 3.47 -9.48 -10.20
C ALA A 138 4.18 -10.29 -9.10
N ALA A 139 5.27 -9.77 -8.53
CA ALA A 139 6.02 -10.44 -7.46
C ALA A 139 5.23 -10.61 -6.15
N LEU A 140 4.16 -9.84 -5.96
CA LEU A 140 3.29 -9.92 -4.78
C LEU A 140 2.26 -11.05 -4.89
N GLY A 141 1.78 -11.32 -6.10
CA GLY A 141 0.67 -12.22 -6.36
C GLY A 141 1.03 -13.70 -6.27
N VAL A 142 0.03 -14.55 -6.43
CA VAL A 142 0.16 -16.01 -6.48
C VAL A 142 -0.36 -16.54 -7.80
N GLU A 143 0.47 -17.31 -8.51
CA GLU A 143 0.11 -17.86 -9.81
C GLU A 143 -1.16 -18.75 -9.74
N PRO A 144 -2.07 -18.67 -10.73
CA PRO A 144 -2.01 -17.76 -11.89
C PRO A 144 -2.42 -16.31 -11.55
N ILE A 145 -1.65 -15.32 -12.02
CA ILE A 145 -2.01 -13.90 -11.91
C ILE A 145 -2.81 -13.48 -13.15
N ASP A 146 -3.95 -12.81 -12.95
CA ASP A 146 -4.72 -12.23 -14.06
C ASP A 146 -4.19 -10.83 -14.39
N GLU A 147 -3.13 -10.78 -15.22
CA GLU A 147 -2.47 -9.53 -15.62
C GLU A 147 -3.43 -8.53 -16.30
N ALA A 148 -4.42 -9.03 -17.05
CA ALA A 148 -5.40 -8.17 -17.72
C ALA A 148 -6.36 -7.53 -16.72
N GLN A 149 -6.81 -8.29 -15.71
CA GLN A 149 -7.59 -7.70 -14.61
C GLN A 149 -6.76 -6.76 -13.74
N LEU A 150 -5.47 -7.05 -13.56
CA LEU A 150 -4.58 -6.18 -12.79
C LEU A 150 -4.36 -4.84 -13.49
N ASP A 151 -4.14 -4.84 -14.81
CA ASP A 151 -4.09 -3.61 -15.64
C ASP A 151 -5.35 -2.76 -15.50
N VAL A 152 -6.51 -3.41 -15.60
CA VAL A 152 -7.81 -2.76 -15.41
C VAL A 152 -7.97 -2.24 -13.98
N ALA A 153 -7.56 -3.00 -12.96
CA ALA A 153 -7.68 -2.59 -11.57
C ALA A 153 -6.81 -1.36 -11.25
N LEU A 154 -5.59 -1.31 -11.79
CA LEU A 154 -4.66 -0.19 -11.59
C LEU A 154 -5.08 1.09 -12.32
N SER A 155 -5.92 1.00 -13.35
CA SER A 155 -6.22 2.12 -14.26
C SER A 155 -7.59 2.79 -14.05
N ARG A 156 -8.34 2.43 -13.00
CA ARG A 156 -9.73 2.90 -12.75
C ARG A 156 -9.84 4.03 -11.72
N PRO A 157 -9.73 5.31 -12.12
CA PRO A 157 -9.84 6.44 -11.19
C PRO A 157 -11.27 6.65 -10.66
N GLU A 158 -12.30 6.06 -11.27
CA GLU A 158 -13.70 6.23 -10.86
C GLU A 158 -14.13 5.33 -9.69
N LEU A 159 -13.31 4.36 -9.30
CA LEU A 159 -13.59 3.49 -8.15
C LEU A 159 -13.22 4.18 -6.85
N ARG A 160 -13.92 3.83 -5.77
CA ARG A 160 -13.42 4.18 -4.44
C ARG A 160 -12.09 3.49 -4.18
N ALA A 161 -11.23 4.13 -3.39
CA ALA A 161 -9.89 3.62 -3.11
C ALA A 161 -9.91 2.19 -2.51
N GLU A 162 -10.87 1.84 -1.63
CA GLU A 162 -11.01 0.48 -1.12
C GLU A 162 -11.48 -0.54 -2.16
N GLU A 163 -12.34 -0.12 -3.10
CA GLU A 163 -12.82 -0.98 -4.19
C GLU A 163 -11.70 -1.27 -5.17
N GLN A 164 -10.88 -0.25 -5.44
CA GLN A 164 -9.70 -0.38 -6.27
C GLN A 164 -8.64 -1.26 -5.61
N HIS A 165 -8.37 -1.07 -4.32
CA HIS A 165 -7.47 -1.93 -3.55
C HIS A 165 -7.93 -3.40 -3.62
N HIS A 166 -9.22 -3.65 -3.36
CA HIS A 166 -9.79 -4.99 -3.44
C HIS A 166 -9.64 -5.60 -4.85
N ALA A 167 -9.85 -4.82 -5.91
CA ALA A 167 -9.67 -5.28 -7.29
C ALA A 167 -8.21 -5.68 -7.59
N ILE A 168 -7.23 -4.89 -7.12
CA ILE A 168 -5.80 -5.20 -7.25
C ILE A 168 -5.48 -6.52 -6.52
N LEU A 169 -5.88 -6.65 -5.26
CA LEU A 169 -5.62 -7.84 -4.46
C LEU A 169 -6.27 -9.11 -5.05
N HIS A 170 -7.49 -8.97 -5.58
CA HIS A 170 -8.17 -10.06 -6.28
C HIS A 170 -7.42 -10.48 -7.56
N ALA A 171 -6.95 -9.54 -8.37
CA ALA A 171 -6.16 -9.84 -9.57
C ALA A 171 -4.80 -10.50 -9.25
N LEU A 172 -4.24 -10.20 -8.07
CA LEU A 172 -3.05 -10.83 -7.51
C LEU A 172 -3.32 -12.20 -6.85
N ASN A 173 -4.58 -12.66 -6.84
CA ASN A 173 -5.00 -13.93 -6.23
C ASN A 173 -4.69 -14.01 -4.72
N LEU A 174 -5.01 -12.94 -3.98
CA LEU A 174 -4.78 -12.81 -2.54
C LEU A 174 -6.09 -12.68 -1.75
N ASP A 175 -6.10 -13.19 -0.51
CA ASP A 175 -7.19 -12.89 0.43
C ASP A 175 -7.15 -11.41 0.82
N CYS A 176 -8.19 -10.68 0.45
CA CYS A 176 -8.32 -9.25 0.69
C CYS A 176 -8.61 -8.93 2.17
N GLY A 177 -9.30 -9.83 2.89
CA GLY A 177 -9.85 -9.52 4.21
C GLY A 177 -8.79 -9.01 5.20
N PRO A 178 -7.66 -9.71 5.38
CA PRO A 178 -6.59 -9.26 6.26
C PRO A 178 -5.87 -7.97 5.79
N LEU A 179 -5.91 -7.64 4.50
CA LEU A 179 -5.28 -6.43 3.94
C LEU A 179 -6.21 -5.21 3.97
N THR A 180 -7.49 -5.38 4.27
CA THR A 180 -8.47 -4.27 4.34
C THR A 180 -9.07 -4.12 5.74
N THR A 181 -8.37 -4.55 6.78
CA THR A 181 -8.87 -4.57 8.16
C THR A 181 -8.04 -3.69 9.10
N SER A 182 -8.61 -3.31 10.24
CA SER A 182 -7.89 -2.59 11.29
C SER A 182 -7.14 -3.55 12.20
N PHE A 183 -6.16 -3.04 12.95
CA PHE A 183 -5.41 -3.81 13.95
C PHE A 183 -6.33 -4.47 14.99
N GLU A 184 -7.34 -3.77 15.49
CA GLU A 184 -8.27 -4.31 16.50
C GLU A 184 -9.09 -5.47 15.93
N LYS A 185 -9.56 -5.32 14.69
CA LYS A 185 -10.31 -6.39 14.00
C LYS A 185 -9.40 -7.58 13.68
N ALA A 186 -8.17 -7.34 13.23
CA ALA A 186 -7.17 -8.37 13.02
C ALA A 186 -6.89 -9.14 14.32
N THR A 187 -6.69 -8.43 15.43
CA THR A 187 -6.48 -9.01 16.76
C THR A 187 -7.68 -9.84 17.22
N ALA A 188 -8.90 -9.29 17.08
CA ALA A 188 -10.13 -9.95 17.48
C ALA A 188 -10.45 -11.20 16.64
N SER A 189 -9.95 -11.28 15.40
CA SER A 189 -10.15 -12.44 14.53
C SER A 189 -9.46 -13.71 15.02
N GLY A 190 -8.38 -13.59 15.81
CA GLY A 190 -7.56 -14.72 16.22
C GLY A 190 -6.81 -15.43 15.08
N LEU A 191 -6.76 -14.84 13.88
CA LEU A 191 -6.07 -15.38 12.71
C LEU A 191 -4.56 -15.07 12.68
N GLY A 192 -4.09 -14.25 13.62
CA GLY A 192 -2.68 -13.85 13.72
C GLY A 192 -1.75 -15.01 14.07
N VAL A 193 -0.55 -15.00 13.48
CA VAL A 193 0.52 -15.99 13.71
C VAL A 193 1.74 -15.41 14.40
#